data_AF-A0AAV9T1R4-F1
#
_entry.id   AF-A0AAV9T1R4-F1
#
_cell.length_a   1.000
_cell.length_b   1.000
_cell.length_c   1.000
_cell.angle_alpha   90.00
_cell.angle_beta   90.00
_cell.angle_gamma   90.00
#
_symmetry.space_group_name_H-M   'P 1'
#
loop_
_entity.id
_entity.type
_entity.pdbx_description
1 polymer ?
#
loop_
_entity_poly.entity_id
_entity_poly.type
_entity_poly.pdbx_seq_one_letter_code
_entity_poly.pdbx_strand_id
1 'polypeptide(L)'
;MYTSTLILSLVAAAAAACNGGKNKTAEAAAPGAKAQCALQFDGRIPKAFTAADFDGKTSPFNTANVFGKGLKFSDLIKLPGGQSLFDVNSTQPFEVTISDKSIFAPSADNVQIGFRRAEMLPLSNDGKDASTQGIKTLHFSLQKDDKRPLNLSHEYQLAFLESADFSTNQIVLKTGTILGQNTEDPDTLQLFGNVATSPPPELFKTKFTPGVFHNFAIKLDFTANTTEVFYSQGNSALKSQGAAVPNIIAGQGQYHFGILKKPVNGGADITKSGDQPAGIDEGLVYAGIFQEDSANGCISLSP
;
A
#
# COMPACT_ATOMS: atom_id res chain seq x y z
N MET A 1 32.50 12.88 59.53
CA MET A 1 33.83 12.48 60.05
C MET A 1 34.58 11.76 58.94
N TYR A 2 35.71 12.35 58.53
CA TYR A 2 36.86 11.81 57.76
C TYR A 2 36.60 11.30 56.31
N THR A 3 36.88 12.11 55.28
CA THR A 3 38.15 12.30 54.50
C THR A 3 38.42 11.17 53.48
N SER A 4 38.52 11.45 52.17
CA SER A 4 39.73 11.87 51.40
C SER A 4 40.76 10.72 51.31
N THR A 5 41.48 10.35 50.24
CA THR A 5 41.99 11.03 49.02
C THR A 5 42.54 9.95 48.05
N LEU A 6 42.64 10.27 46.76
CA LEU A 6 43.53 9.67 45.73
C LEU A 6 44.98 9.45 46.21
N ILE A 7 45.67 8.41 45.70
CA ILE A 7 47.11 8.46 45.30
C ILE A 7 47.35 7.63 44.02
N LEU A 8 48.27 8.17 43.22
CA LEU A 8 48.72 7.91 41.85
C LEU A 8 50.08 7.16 41.83
N SER A 9 50.38 6.37 40.80
CA SER A 9 51.75 6.07 40.24
C SER A 9 51.59 5.15 39.01
N LEU A 10 51.83 5.54 37.74
CA LEU A 10 53.09 5.83 36.98
C LEU A 10 54.16 4.72 37.13
N VAL A 11 54.85 4.16 36.12
CA VAL A 11 55.09 4.33 34.66
C VAL A 11 55.88 3.08 34.19
N ALA A 12 55.72 2.59 32.95
CA ALA A 12 56.82 2.41 31.97
C ALA A 12 56.42 1.56 30.75
N ALA A 13 56.87 2.03 29.59
CA ALA A 13 56.50 1.63 28.26
C ALA A 13 57.34 0.48 27.69
N ALA A 14 56.80 -0.20 26.67
CA ALA A 14 57.59 -0.77 25.58
C ALA A 14 56.85 -0.51 24.26
N ALA A 15 57.55 0.15 23.34
CA ALA A 15 57.13 0.42 21.96
C ALA A 15 57.89 -0.51 21.00
N ALA A 16 57.18 -1.07 20.02
CA ALA A 16 57.63 -1.47 18.68
C ALA A 16 56.44 -2.18 17.99
N ALA A 17 56.14 -2.09 16.71
CA ALA A 17 56.42 -1.14 15.63
C ALA A 17 55.41 -1.47 14.50
N CYS A 18 55.21 -0.51 13.60
CA CYS A 18 54.37 -0.46 12.40
C CYS A 18 54.04 -1.76 11.62
N ASN A 19 52.76 -1.90 11.25
CA ASN A 19 52.26 -2.25 9.91
C ASN A 19 50.75 -1.90 9.93
N GLY A 20 50.23 -0.92 9.19
CA GLY A 20 50.35 -0.74 7.75
C GLY A 20 49.18 -1.44 7.06
N GLY A 21 48.05 -0.76 6.85
CA GLY A 21 47.12 -1.17 5.79
C GLY A 21 45.62 -0.96 5.99
N LYS A 22 45.11 -0.02 5.19
CA LYS A 22 43.80 -0.03 4.51
C LYS A 22 42.57 0.44 5.30
N ASN A 23 42.40 1.77 5.24
CA ASN A 23 41.12 2.43 4.99
C ASN A 23 40.15 1.52 4.24
N LYS A 24 38.97 1.27 4.82
CA LYS A 24 37.81 0.83 4.07
C LYS A 24 37.39 1.99 3.18
N THR A 25 37.82 1.94 1.92
CA THR A 25 37.25 2.73 0.84
C THR A 25 35.75 2.46 0.80
N ALA A 26 34.96 3.51 0.99
CA ALA A 26 33.61 3.55 0.46
C ALA A 26 33.70 3.22 -1.02
N GLU A 27 33.04 2.14 -1.43
CA GLU A 27 32.93 1.76 -2.82
C GLU A 27 32.14 2.87 -3.52
N ALA A 28 32.84 3.64 -4.36
CA ALA A 28 32.22 4.69 -5.13
C ALA A 28 31.21 4.04 -6.08
N ALA A 29 29.93 4.41 -5.92
CA ALA A 29 28.88 4.03 -6.87
C ALA A 29 29.32 4.39 -8.29
N ALA A 30 29.11 3.45 -9.22
CA ALA A 30 29.39 3.68 -10.63
C ALA A 30 28.69 4.95 -11.13
N PRO A 31 29.37 5.84 -11.88
CA PRO A 31 28.75 7.04 -12.43
C PRO A 31 27.58 6.62 -13.34
N GLY A 32 26.34 6.91 -12.92
CA GLY A 32 25.13 6.64 -13.69
C GLY A 32 24.09 5.74 -13.01
N ALA A 33 24.41 5.08 -11.89
CA ALA A 33 23.40 4.42 -11.07
C ALA A 33 22.73 5.47 -10.17
N LYS A 34 21.46 5.81 -10.41
CA LYS A 34 20.68 6.57 -9.43
C LYS A 34 20.62 5.73 -8.16
N ALA A 35 21.01 6.32 -7.02
CA ALA A 35 20.84 5.65 -5.74
C ALA A 35 19.36 5.31 -5.56
N GLN A 36 19.07 4.05 -5.22
CA GLN A 36 17.71 3.59 -4.95
C GLN A 36 17.13 4.40 -3.79
N CYS A 37 15.89 4.90 -3.94
CA CYS A 37 15.23 5.63 -2.87
C CYS A 37 15.13 4.76 -1.62
N ALA A 38 15.33 5.37 -0.45
CA ALA A 38 15.12 4.65 0.81
C ALA A 38 13.66 4.22 0.90
N LEU A 39 13.42 2.97 1.31
CA LEU A 39 12.07 2.45 1.46
C LEU A 39 11.56 2.70 2.87
N GLN A 40 10.33 3.18 2.97
CA GLN A 40 9.57 3.24 4.20
C GLN A 40 8.97 1.86 4.53
N PHE A 41 8.44 1.16 3.52
CA PHE A 41 8.09 -0.25 3.59
C PHE A 41 8.21 -0.91 2.22
N ASP A 42 8.34 -2.24 2.22
CA ASP A 42 8.37 -3.05 1.00
C ASP A 42 7.33 -4.18 1.12
N GLY A 43 6.26 -4.08 0.34
CA GLY A 43 5.19 -5.07 0.26
C GLY A 43 5.30 -5.97 -0.97
N ARG A 44 6.40 -5.91 -1.72
CA ARG A 44 6.61 -6.77 -2.89
C ARG A 44 6.84 -8.21 -2.46
N ILE A 45 6.21 -9.14 -3.16
CA ILE A 45 6.20 -10.55 -2.78
C ILE A 45 7.37 -11.28 -3.44
N PRO A 46 8.26 -11.94 -2.69
CA PRO A 46 9.33 -12.74 -3.29
C PRO A 46 8.79 -13.85 -4.20
N LYS A 47 9.48 -14.16 -5.31
CA LYS A 47 9.09 -15.24 -6.25
C LYS A 47 8.97 -16.62 -5.61
N ALA A 48 9.67 -16.84 -4.50
CA ALA A 48 9.63 -18.11 -3.77
C ALA A 48 8.42 -18.23 -2.82
N PHE A 49 7.67 -17.14 -2.58
CA PHE A 49 6.49 -17.21 -1.72
C PHE A 49 5.42 -18.10 -2.33
N THR A 50 4.75 -18.81 -1.45
CA THR A 50 3.52 -19.56 -1.64
C THR A 50 2.38 -18.85 -0.93
N ALA A 51 1.13 -19.23 -1.22
CA ALA A 51 -0.04 -18.68 -0.51
C ALA A 51 0.04 -18.90 1.02
N ALA A 52 0.65 -20.01 1.47
CA ALA A 52 0.81 -20.31 2.89
C ALA A 52 1.80 -19.37 3.60
N ASP A 53 2.77 -18.81 2.88
CA ASP A 53 3.76 -17.89 3.48
C ASP A 53 3.14 -16.56 3.90
N PHE A 54 1.99 -16.19 3.33
CA PHE A 54 1.22 -15.00 3.73
C PHE A 54 0.65 -15.13 5.15
N ASP A 55 0.41 -16.34 5.64
CA ASP A 55 -0.06 -16.56 7.02
C ASP A 55 1.08 -16.54 8.04
N GLY A 56 2.33 -16.59 7.56
CA GLY A 56 3.53 -16.70 8.37
C GLY A 56 4.11 -15.36 8.83
N LYS A 57 5.12 -15.44 9.70
CA LYS A 57 5.87 -14.26 10.20
C LYS A 57 6.70 -13.56 9.13
N THR A 58 6.92 -14.23 8.00
CA THR A 58 7.62 -13.70 6.83
C THR A 58 6.73 -12.86 5.94
N SER A 59 5.41 -12.88 6.16
CA SER A 59 4.47 -12.03 5.43
C SER A 59 4.85 -10.56 5.57
N PRO A 60 4.94 -9.79 4.47
CA PRO A 60 5.12 -8.35 4.56
C PRO A 60 3.84 -7.62 5.00
N PHE A 61 2.74 -8.36 5.20
CA PHE A 61 1.44 -7.83 5.57
C PHE A 61 0.98 -8.33 6.94
N ASN A 62 0.20 -7.50 7.62
CA ASN A 62 -0.39 -7.84 8.91
C ASN A 62 -1.49 -8.90 8.73
N THR A 63 -1.28 -10.08 9.31
CA THR A 63 -2.16 -11.25 9.20
C THR A 63 -3.34 -11.25 10.17
N ALA A 64 -3.48 -10.22 11.00
CA ALA A 64 -4.46 -10.22 12.07
C ALA A 64 -5.83 -9.65 11.68
N ASN A 65 -5.92 -8.85 10.61
CA ASN A 65 -7.09 -7.99 10.40
C ASN A 65 -7.49 -7.79 8.92
N VAL A 66 -8.76 -7.41 8.75
CA VAL A 66 -9.41 -6.92 7.52
C VAL A 66 -9.70 -7.95 6.44
N PHE A 67 -10.21 -9.11 6.85
CA PHE A 67 -10.78 -10.13 5.97
C PHE A 67 -11.91 -10.91 6.67
N GLY A 68 -12.52 -11.84 5.96
CA GLY A 68 -13.64 -12.65 6.46
C GLY A 68 -13.32 -13.40 7.76
N LYS A 69 -14.26 -13.40 8.71
CA LYS A 69 -14.08 -14.12 9.99
C LYS A 69 -13.76 -15.60 9.76
N GLY A 70 -12.63 -16.06 10.31
CA GLY A 70 -12.19 -17.45 10.23
C GLY A 70 -11.46 -17.82 8.93
N LEU A 71 -11.27 -16.88 8.02
CA LEU A 71 -10.39 -17.04 6.85
C LEU A 71 -8.95 -16.75 7.23
N LYS A 72 -8.03 -17.22 6.40
CA LYS A 72 -6.62 -16.84 6.39
C LYS A 72 -6.26 -16.17 5.06
N PHE A 73 -5.09 -15.53 4.98
CA PHE A 73 -4.64 -15.00 3.69
C PHE A 73 -4.45 -16.12 2.67
N SER A 74 -3.97 -17.30 3.08
CA SER A 74 -3.84 -18.43 2.17
C SER A 74 -5.15 -18.87 1.52
N ASP A 75 -6.31 -18.58 2.12
CA ASP A 75 -7.64 -18.89 1.56
C ASP A 75 -8.07 -17.86 0.50
N LEU A 76 -7.48 -16.66 0.53
CA LEU A 76 -7.87 -15.48 -0.23
C LEU A 76 -6.88 -15.12 -1.33
N ILE A 77 -5.63 -15.58 -1.19
CA ILE A 77 -4.51 -15.23 -2.06
C ILE A 77 -4.30 -16.29 -3.14
N LYS A 78 -4.13 -15.83 -4.36
CA LYS A 78 -3.62 -16.63 -5.48
C LYS A 78 -2.33 -16.02 -6.01
N LEU A 79 -1.50 -16.86 -6.64
CA LEU A 79 -0.24 -16.44 -7.26
C LEU A 79 -0.33 -16.70 -8.77
N PRO A 80 -0.86 -15.74 -9.55
CA PRO A 80 -1.09 -15.94 -10.99
C PRO A 80 0.20 -15.93 -11.82
N GLY A 81 1.34 -15.54 -11.22
CA GLY A 81 2.58 -15.26 -11.93
C GLY A 81 2.50 -13.91 -12.66
N GLY A 82 3.34 -13.73 -13.68
CA GLY A 82 3.45 -12.47 -14.41
C GLY A 82 4.43 -11.48 -13.77
N GLN A 83 4.42 -10.25 -14.26
CA GLN A 83 5.33 -9.18 -13.83
C GLN A 83 4.69 -7.81 -14.10
N SER A 84 4.63 -6.95 -13.08
CA SER A 84 4.32 -5.52 -13.22
C SER A 84 5.60 -4.69 -13.38
N LEU A 85 5.47 -3.37 -13.56
CA LEU A 85 6.61 -2.45 -13.75
C LEU A 85 7.67 -2.61 -12.67
N PHE A 86 7.29 -2.69 -11.40
CA PHE A 86 8.22 -2.74 -10.26
C PHE A 86 8.41 -4.13 -9.66
N ASP A 87 7.90 -5.16 -10.32
CA ASP A 87 8.30 -6.51 -10.00
C ASP A 87 9.67 -6.78 -10.62
N VAL A 88 10.72 -6.65 -9.83
CA VAL A 88 12.07 -7.02 -10.25
C VAL A 88 12.19 -8.54 -10.39
N ASN A 89 13.30 -9.04 -10.94
CA ASN A 89 13.49 -10.48 -11.19
C ASN A 89 13.32 -11.38 -9.94
N SER A 90 13.29 -10.82 -8.73
CA SER A 90 13.09 -11.53 -7.46
C SER A 90 11.68 -11.46 -6.88
N THR A 91 10.74 -10.70 -7.47
CA THR A 91 9.37 -10.55 -6.94
C THR A 91 8.29 -11.00 -7.93
N GLN A 92 7.06 -11.19 -7.45
CA GLN A 92 5.91 -11.66 -8.23
C GLN A 92 4.61 -10.93 -7.83
N PRO A 93 3.65 -10.82 -8.75
CA PRO A 93 2.27 -10.46 -8.43
C PRO A 93 1.57 -11.48 -7.54
N PHE A 94 0.54 -11.02 -6.83
CA PHE A 94 -0.41 -11.84 -6.10
C PHE A 94 -1.83 -11.34 -6.36
N GLU A 95 -2.83 -12.19 -6.20
CA GLU A 95 -4.23 -11.85 -6.39
C GLU A 95 -4.96 -11.94 -5.06
N VAL A 96 -5.71 -10.90 -4.71
CA VAL A 96 -6.63 -10.89 -3.57
C VAL A 96 -8.02 -11.24 -4.07
N THR A 97 -8.68 -12.21 -3.44
CA THR A 97 -10.03 -12.62 -3.80
C THR A 97 -11.05 -12.38 -2.69
N ILE A 98 -12.29 -12.15 -3.09
CA ILE A 98 -13.43 -12.07 -2.19
C ILE A 98 -14.50 -13.07 -2.60
N SER A 99 -15.17 -13.63 -1.59
CA SER A 99 -16.31 -14.54 -1.74
C SER A 99 -17.43 -14.12 -0.78
N ASP A 100 -18.52 -14.87 -0.75
CA ASP A 100 -19.59 -14.69 0.24
C ASP A 100 -19.08 -14.73 1.69
N LYS A 101 -17.94 -15.38 1.95
CA LYS A 101 -17.33 -15.49 3.28
C LYS A 101 -16.50 -14.27 3.68
N SER A 102 -16.24 -13.34 2.76
CA SER A 102 -15.38 -12.16 3.00
C SER A 102 -16.08 -11.07 3.83
N ILE A 103 -16.72 -11.45 4.93
CA ILE A 103 -17.44 -10.56 5.85
C ILE A 103 -16.56 -10.26 7.05
N PHE A 104 -16.12 -9.00 7.15
CA PHE A 104 -15.30 -8.55 8.27
C PHE A 104 -16.15 -8.38 9.53
N ALA A 105 -15.64 -8.88 10.65
CA ALA A 105 -16.30 -8.82 11.95
C ALA A 105 -15.30 -8.40 13.03
N PRO A 106 -14.95 -7.10 13.13
CA PRO A 106 -13.97 -6.59 14.09
C PRO A 106 -14.35 -6.86 15.56
N SER A 107 -15.62 -7.08 15.85
CA SER A 107 -16.09 -7.58 17.14
C SER A 107 -17.32 -8.46 16.97
N ALA A 108 -17.72 -9.17 18.03
CA ALA A 108 -18.93 -10.00 18.01
C ALA A 108 -20.19 -9.20 17.65
N ASP A 109 -20.26 -7.95 18.11
CA ASP A 109 -21.42 -7.07 17.91
C ASP A 109 -21.26 -6.14 16.70
N ASN A 110 -20.10 -6.16 16.05
CA ASN A 110 -19.82 -5.37 14.85
C ASN A 110 -19.47 -6.30 13.67
N VAL A 111 -20.50 -6.87 13.04
CA VAL A 111 -20.35 -7.72 11.83
C VAL A 111 -20.75 -6.93 10.59
N GLN A 112 -19.84 -6.67 9.66
CA GLN A 112 -20.07 -5.81 8.48
C GLN A 112 -20.66 -6.58 7.30
N ILE A 113 -21.88 -7.12 7.45
CA ILE A 113 -22.53 -7.96 6.44
C ILE A 113 -22.85 -7.25 5.12
N GLY A 114 -22.93 -5.92 5.13
CA GLY A 114 -23.14 -5.12 3.92
C GLY A 114 -21.92 -5.12 3.00
N PHE A 115 -20.72 -5.36 3.52
CA PHE A 115 -19.48 -5.37 2.73
C PHE A 115 -18.99 -6.77 2.40
N ARG A 116 -18.16 -6.85 1.34
CA ARG A 116 -17.23 -7.96 1.13
C ARG A 116 -15.84 -7.38 1.08
N ARG A 117 -14.97 -7.79 2.00
CA ARG A 117 -13.60 -7.25 2.06
C ARG A 117 -12.52 -8.25 2.40
N ALA A 118 -11.38 -8.05 1.76
CA ALA A 118 -10.10 -8.69 2.01
C ALA A 118 -9.01 -7.69 1.65
N GLU A 119 -8.23 -7.27 2.63
CA GLU A 119 -7.26 -6.18 2.48
C GLU A 119 -5.93 -6.53 3.14
N MET A 120 -4.84 -6.17 2.46
CA MET A 120 -3.47 -6.34 2.89
C MET A 120 -2.97 -5.01 3.45
N LEU A 121 -2.56 -5.01 4.72
CA LEU A 121 -1.98 -3.84 5.39
C LEU A 121 -0.48 -4.09 5.58
N PRO A 122 0.42 -3.18 5.14
CA PRO A 122 1.86 -3.36 5.35
C PRO A 122 2.17 -3.60 6.84
N LEU A 123 3.00 -4.60 7.14
CA LEU A 123 3.25 -5.06 8.51
C LEU A 123 3.84 -3.95 9.41
N SER A 124 4.69 -3.09 8.85
CA SER A 124 5.30 -1.97 9.57
C SER A 124 4.38 -0.76 9.75
N ASN A 125 3.21 -0.75 9.10
CA ASN A 125 2.29 0.37 9.14
C ASN A 125 1.24 0.19 10.26
N ASP A 126 1.51 0.82 11.40
CA ASP A 126 0.69 0.72 12.62
C ASP A 126 -0.31 1.89 12.78
N GLY A 127 -0.35 2.79 11.80
CA GLY A 127 -1.21 3.97 11.82
C GLY A 127 -0.60 5.21 12.46
N LYS A 128 0.57 5.10 13.08
CA LYS A 128 1.32 6.21 13.73
C LYS A 128 2.80 6.21 13.36
N ASP A 129 3.23 5.25 12.57
CA ASP A 129 4.59 5.14 12.09
C ASP A 129 4.97 6.26 11.10
N ALA A 130 6.20 6.21 10.59
CA ALA A 130 6.72 7.25 9.71
C ALA A 130 6.11 7.24 8.29
N SER A 131 5.30 6.24 7.92
CA SER A 131 4.69 6.12 6.58
C SER A 131 3.71 7.22 6.22
N THR A 132 3.27 8.02 7.19
CA THR A 132 2.39 9.17 6.98
C THR A 132 3.01 10.48 7.47
N GLN A 133 4.33 10.61 7.39
CA GLN A 133 5.08 11.79 7.81
C GLN A 133 5.98 12.31 6.67
N GLY A 134 6.22 13.62 6.63
CA GLY A 134 7.09 14.23 5.62
C GLY A 134 6.54 14.07 4.20
N ILE A 135 7.39 13.63 3.27
CA ILE A 135 7.00 13.37 1.87
C ILE A 135 7.26 11.91 1.57
N LYS A 136 6.22 11.17 1.17
CA LYS A 136 6.32 9.75 0.80
C LYS A 136 5.78 9.53 -0.60
N THR A 137 6.32 8.55 -1.32
CA THR A 137 5.73 8.11 -2.58
C THR A 137 5.27 6.66 -2.46
N LEU A 138 3.97 6.46 -2.50
CA LEU A 138 3.36 5.13 -2.48
C LEU A 138 3.30 4.56 -3.90
N HIS A 139 3.89 3.39 -4.10
CA HIS A 139 3.86 2.64 -5.36
C HIS A 139 2.96 1.42 -5.22
N PHE A 140 2.17 1.15 -6.26
CA PHE A 140 1.44 -0.10 -6.42
C PHE A 140 1.02 -0.26 -7.89
N SER A 141 0.85 -1.51 -8.30
CA SER A 141 0.30 -1.88 -9.59
C SER A 141 -0.89 -2.81 -9.39
N LEU A 142 -1.89 -2.69 -10.26
CA LEU A 142 -3.04 -3.59 -10.25
C LEU A 142 -3.52 -3.98 -11.64
N GLN A 143 -4.12 -5.15 -11.75
CA GLN A 143 -4.66 -5.71 -12.99
C GLN A 143 -5.93 -6.50 -12.69
N LYS A 144 -6.91 -6.43 -13.60
CA LYS A 144 -8.10 -7.28 -13.57
C LYS A 144 -7.76 -8.77 -13.68
N ASP A 145 -8.50 -9.62 -12.98
CA ASP A 145 -8.54 -11.05 -13.27
C ASP A 145 -9.77 -11.38 -14.13
N ASP A 146 -9.55 -11.79 -15.38
CA ASP A 146 -10.62 -12.19 -16.29
C ASP A 146 -11.36 -13.47 -15.82
N LYS A 147 -10.73 -14.27 -14.94
CA LYS A 147 -11.38 -15.45 -14.34
C LYS A 147 -12.25 -15.10 -13.13
N ARG A 148 -12.11 -13.89 -12.57
CA ARG A 148 -12.83 -13.41 -11.38
C ARG A 148 -13.19 -11.93 -11.53
N PRO A 149 -13.98 -11.59 -12.56
CA PRO A 149 -14.29 -10.21 -12.87
C PRO A 149 -15.05 -9.54 -11.72
N LEU A 150 -14.74 -8.28 -11.46
CA LEU A 150 -15.51 -7.45 -10.51
C LEU A 150 -16.91 -7.16 -11.07
N ASN A 151 -17.93 -7.18 -10.22
CA ASN A 151 -19.27 -6.72 -10.63
C ASN A 151 -19.36 -5.18 -10.54
N LEU A 152 -19.18 -4.49 -11.67
CA LEU A 152 -19.12 -3.03 -11.76
C LEU A 152 -20.42 -2.27 -11.42
N SER A 153 -21.53 -2.96 -11.15
CA SER A 153 -22.72 -2.31 -10.56
C SER A 153 -22.49 -1.88 -9.10
N HIS A 154 -21.43 -2.37 -8.45
CA HIS A 154 -21.03 -2.02 -7.09
C HIS A 154 -19.85 -1.05 -7.09
N GLU A 155 -19.72 -0.24 -6.04
CA GLU A 155 -18.48 0.50 -5.75
C GLU A 155 -17.44 -0.44 -5.12
N TYR A 156 -16.21 -0.37 -5.60
CA TYR A 156 -15.04 -0.99 -4.96
C TYR A 156 -14.06 0.07 -4.49
N GLN A 157 -13.43 -0.16 -3.35
CA GLN A 157 -12.23 0.56 -2.90
C GLN A 157 -11.05 -0.42 -2.97
N LEU A 158 -10.00 -0.04 -3.71
CA LEU A 158 -8.95 -0.95 -4.16
C LEU A 158 -7.58 -0.71 -3.51
N ALA A 159 -7.29 0.56 -3.22
CA ALA A 159 -6.10 1.01 -2.52
C ALA A 159 -6.43 2.31 -1.79
N PHE A 160 -6.24 2.39 -0.49
CA PHE A 160 -6.60 3.59 0.27
C PHE A 160 -5.73 3.81 1.51
N LEU A 161 -5.69 5.07 1.96
CA LEU A 161 -5.12 5.49 3.24
C LEU A 161 -6.26 5.89 4.18
N GLU A 162 -6.62 5.02 5.11
CA GLU A 162 -7.59 5.29 6.17
C GLU A 162 -6.93 6.14 7.27
N SER A 163 -7.62 7.16 7.77
CA SER A 163 -7.11 7.98 8.88
C SER A 163 -6.98 7.18 10.17
N ALA A 164 -6.09 7.59 11.09
CA ALA A 164 -5.83 6.83 12.32
C ALA A 164 -7.03 6.75 13.29
N ASP A 165 -8.05 7.59 13.10
CA ASP A 165 -9.33 7.56 13.82
C ASP A 165 -10.42 6.76 13.08
N PHE A 166 -10.09 6.14 11.94
CA PHE A 166 -10.96 5.32 11.10
C PHE A 166 -12.20 6.05 10.56
N SER A 167 -12.12 7.37 10.42
CA SER A 167 -13.26 8.22 10.02
C SER A 167 -13.31 8.56 8.53
N THR A 168 -12.16 8.54 7.84
CA THR A 168 -12.08 8.93 6.43
C THR A 168 -10.98 8.21 5.67
N ASN A 169 -11.14 8.11 4.35
CA ASN A 169 -10.05 7.78 3.44
C ASN A 169 -9.43 9.08 2.92
N GLN A 170 -8.15 9.28 3.21
CA GLN A 170 -7.36 10.45 2.81
C GLN A 170 -6.90 10.40 1.35
N ILE A 171 -6.79 9.16 0.84
CA ILE A 171 -6.67 8.79 -0.57
C ILE A 171 -7.47 7.51 -0.75
N VAL A 172 -8.20 7.38 -1.86
CA VAL A 172 -8.86 6.11 -2.21
C VAL A 172 -8.95 5.93 -3.72
N LEU A 173 -8.43 4.82 -4.21
CA LEU A 173 -8.65 4.35 -5.57
C LEU A 173 -9.92 3.51 -5.61
N LYS A 174 -10.83 3.88 -6.52
CA LYS A 174 -12.13 3.23 -6.69
C LYS A 174 -12.34 2.73 -8.11
N THR A 175 -13.29 1.80 -8.25
CA THR A 175 -13.87 1.40 -9.54
C THR A 175 -15.32 0.97 -9.36
N GLY A 176 -16.03 0.75 -10.47
CA GLY A 176 -17.46 0.43 -10.47
C GLY A 176 -18.36 1.65 -10.25
N THR A 177 -19.63 1.41 -9.95
CA THR A 177 -20.62 2.48 -9.74
C THR A 177 -20.46 3.11 -8.36
N ILE A 178 -19.85 4.30 -8.32
CA ILE A 178 -19.54 5.03 -7.08
C ILE A 178 -20.83 5.55 -6.43
N LEU A 179 -21.07 5.17 -5.18
CA LEU A 179 -22.29 5.54 -4.47
C LEU A 179 -22.33 7.03 -4.19
N GLY A 180 -23.52 7.61 -4.36
CA GLY A 180 -23.75 9.04 -4.15
C GLY A 180 -23.15 9.95 -5.23
N GLN A 181 -22.62 9.37 -6.32
CA GLN A 181 -22.08 10.12 -7.45
C GLN A 181 -22.63 9.57 -8.77
N ASN A 182 -22.76 10.43 -9.78
CA ASN A 182 -23.08 9.97 -11.13
C ASN A 182 -21.82 9.38 -11.77
N THR A 183 -21.72 8.05 -11.83
CA THR A 183 -20.60 7.37 -12.48
C THR A 183 -20.93 7.10 -13.94
N GLU A 184 -20.48 7.97 -14.84
CA GLU A 184 -20.75 7.86 -16.28
C GLU A 184 -20.22 6.55 -16.88
N ASP A 185 -18.98 6.17 -16.53
CA ASP A 185 -18.37 4.90 -16.93
C ASP A 185 -17.86 4.16 -15.68
N PRO A 186 -18.55 3.09 -15.22
CA PRO A 186 -18.12 2.33 -14.06
C PRO A 186 -16.87 1.49 -14.34
N ASP A 187 -16.46 1.32 -15.60
CA ASP A 187 -15.24 0.59 -15.97
C ASP A 187 -13.99 1.49 -15.97
N THR A 188 -13.85 2.30 -14.92
CA THR A 188 -12.77 3.25 -14.72
C THR A 188 -12.11 3.07 -13.37
N LEU A 189 -10.80 3.36 -13.32
CA LEU A 189 -10.06 3.59 -12.09
C LEU A 189 -10.15 5.08 -11.76
N GLN A 190 -10.66 5.41 -10.57
CA GLN A 190 -10.89 6.78 -10.11
C GLN A 190 -10.20 6.98 -8.76
N LEU A 191 -9.14 7.79 -8.73
CA LEU A 191 -8.40 8.13 -7.52
C LEU A 191 -8.99 9.41 -6.93
N PHE A 192 -9.48 9.32 -5.70
CA PHE A 192 -9.95 10.46 -4.93
C PHE A 192 -8.95 10.80 -3.82
N GLY A 193 -8.89 12.08 -3.47
CA GLY A 193 -8.25 12.55 -2.25
C GLY A 193 -9.15 12.33 -1.03
N ASN A 194 -9.01 13.18 -0.02
CA ASN A 194 -9.69 12.99 1.24
C ASN A 194 -11.20 13.12 1.08
N VAL A 195 -11.90 12.00 1.32
CA VAL A 195 -13.36 11.89 1.14
C VAL A 195 -14.17 12.67 2.17
N ALA A 196 -13.54 13.16 3.24
CA ALA A 196 -14.16 14.11 4.16
C ALA A 196 -14.27 15.53 3.56
N THR A 197 -13.56 15.82 2.47
CA THR A 197 -13.76 17.05 1.69
C THR A 197 -15.05 16.93 0.89
N SER A 198 -15.84 18.01 0.82
CA SER A 198 -17.11 18.03 0.08
C SER A 198 -17.08 19.09 -1.03
N PRO A 199 -17.11 18.68 -2.32
CA PRO A 199 -17.01 17.30 -2.81
C PRO A 199 -15.59 16.72 -2.62
N PRO A 200 -15.44 15.37 -2.58
CA PRO A 200 -14.11 14.76 -2.58
C PRO A 200 -13.34 15.14 -3.85
N PRO A 201 -12.07 15.55 -3.76
CA PRO A 201 -11.29 15.91 -4.94
C PRO A 201 -10.97 14.65 -5.77
N GLU A 202 -11.33 14.65 -7.05
CA GLU A 202 -10.86 13.65 -8.01
C GLU A 202 -9.42 14.02 -8.42
N LEU A 203 -8.47 13.15 -8.10
CA LEU A 203 -7.03 13.36 -8.35
C LEU A 203 -6.58 12.78 -9.68
N PHE A 204 -7.23 11.69 -10.12
CA PHE A 204 -6.89 11.00 -11.36
C PHE A 204 -8.04 10.08 -11.80
N LYS A 205 -8.22 9.93 -13.11
CA LYS A 205 -9.20 9.00 -13.69
C LYS A 205 -8.67 8.39 -14.98
N THR A 206 -8.87 7.10 -15.15
CA THR A 206 -8.53 6.39 -16.40
C THR A 206 -9.43 5.17 -16.61
N LYS A 207 -9.50 4.68 -17.85
CA LYS A 207 -10.20 3.42 -18.14
C LYS A 207 -9.49 2.25 -17.47
N PHE A 208 -10.23 1.32 -16.86
CA PHE A 208 -9.64 0.13 -16.28
C PHE A 208 -9.38 -0.95 -17.36
N THR A 209 -8.44 -0.69 -18.27
CA THR A 209 -8.12 -1.58 -19.39
C THR A 209 -7.76 -3.00 -18.92
N PRO A 210 -8.40 -4.06 -19.45
CA PRO A 210 -8.10 -5.45 -19.09
C PRO A 210 -6.75 -5.91 -19.68
N GLY A 211 -6.18 -6.98 -19.10
CA GLY A 211 -4.96 -7.61 -19.61
C GLY A 211 -3.66 -6.82 -19.44
N VAL A 212 -3.68 -5.70 -18.71
CA VAL A 212 -2.50 -4.85 -18.47
C VAL A 212 -2.45 -4.38 -17.02
N PHE A 213 -1.25 -4.32 -16.44
CA PHE A 213 -1.03 -3.66 -15.17
C PHE A 213 -1.18 -2.15 -15.30
N HIS A 214 -1.91 -1.56 -14.37
CA HIS A 214 -2.02 -0.12 -14.14
C HIS A 214 -1.09 0.22 -13.00
N ASN A 215 -0.03 0.99 -13.29
CA ASN A 215 1.01 1.32 -12.31
C ASN A 215 0.74 2.73 -11.78
N PHE A 216 0.80 2.87 -10.46
CA PHE A 216 0.64 4.14 -9.76
C PHE A 216 1.87 4.44 -8.93
N ALA A 217 2.27 5.70 -8.91
CA ALA A 217 3.02 6.28 -7.79
C ALA A 217 2.29 7.53 -7.30
N ILE A 218 1.92 7.53 -6.03
CA ILE A 218 1.19 8.62 -5.39
C ILE A 218 2.13 9.31 -4.43
N LYS A 219 2.61 10.50 -4.81
CA LYS A 219 3.47 11.31 -3.96
C LYS A 219 2.60 12.13 -3.02
N LEU A 220 2.78 11.90 -1.74
CA LEU A 220 2.01 12.44 -0.63
C LEU A 220 2.91 13.34 0.19
N ASP A 221 2.61 14.63 0.19
CA ASP A 221 3.26 15.60 1.07
C ASP A 221 2.36 15.85 2.28
N PHE A 222 2.67 15.15 3.38
CA PHE A 222 1.96 15.26 4.65
C PHE A 222 2.24 16.59 5.36
N THR A 223 3.29 17.31 4.96
CA THR A 223 3.64 18.62 5.53
C THR A 223 2.83 19.72 4.84
N ALA A 224 2.77 19.68 3.51
CA ALA A 224 2.07 20.68 2.70
C ALA A 224 0.59 20.34 2.45
N ASN A 225 0.13 19.13 2.82
CA ASN A 225 -1.19 18.61 2.45
C ASN A 225 -1.43 18.68 0.94
N THR A 226 -0.54 18.04 0.18
CA THR A 226 -0.68 17.94 -1.28
C THR A 226 -0.47 16.52 -1.78
N THR A 227 -1.01 16.24 -2.97
CA THR A 227 -0.85 14.96 -3.65
C THR A 227 -0.48 15.17 -5.11
N GLU A 228 0.51 14.44 -5.59
CA GLU A 228 0.89 14.37 -7.01
C GLU A 228 0.77 12.92 -7.49
N VAL A 229 0.17 12.72 -8.66
CA VAL A 229 -0.10 11.39 -9.23
C VAL A 229 0.84 11.13 -10.40
N PHE A 230 1.47 9.97 -10.38
CA PHE A 230 2.20 9.41 -11.50
C PHE A 230 1.54 8.10 -11.92
N TYR A 231 1.45 7.88 -13.23
CA TYR A 231 0.74 6.74 -13.78
C TYR A 231 1.38 6.22 -15.06
N SER A 232 1.25 4.91 -15.29
CA SER A 232 1.54 4.25 -16.56
C SER A 232 0.80 2.92 -16.70
N GLN A 233 0.90 2.29 -17.87
CA GLN A 233 0.41 0.94 -18.12
C GLN A 233 1.53 0.00 -18.56
N GLY A 234 1.39 -1.28 -18.19
CA GLY A 234 2.31 -2.35 -18.54
C GLY A 234 3.71 -2.07 -17.99
N ASN A 235 4.71 -2.13 -18.86
CA ASN A 235 6.12 -1.92 -18.50
C ASN A 235 6.61 -0.49 -18.81
N SER A 236 5.70 0.43 -19.12
CA SER A 236 6.08 1.81 -19.39
C SER A 236 6.48 2.52 -18.09
N ALA A 237 7.54 3.34 -18.15
CA ALA A 237 7.90 4.20 -17.03
C ALA A 237 6.73 5.11 -16.62
N LEU A 238 6.59 5.34 -15.32
CA LEU A 238 5.62 6.25 -14.73
C LEU A 238 5.82 7.68 -15.26
N LYS A 239 4.72 8.37 -15.52
CA LYS A 239 4.72 9.79 -15.91
C LYS A 239 3.83 10.59 -14.97
N SER A 240 4.29 11.79 -14.60
CA SER A 240 3.47 12.74 -13.84
C SER A 240 2.19 13.06 -14.62
N GLN A 241 1.06 13.07 -13.92
CA GLN A 241 -0.27 13.37 -14.47
C GLN A 241 -0.69 14.82 -14.22
N GLY A 242 0.22 15.64 -13.69
CA GLY A 242 -0.04 17.04 -13.36
C GLY A 242 0.81 17.50 -12.18
N ALA A 243 0.73 18.77 -11.84
CA ALA A 243 1.35 19.30 -10.63
C ALA A 243 0.69 18.73 -9.37
N ALA A 244 1.38 18.81 -8.24
CA ALA A 244 0.79 18.51 -6.94
C ALA A 244 -0.46 19.39 -6.70
N VAL A 245 -1.54 18.79 -6.21
CA VAL A 245 -2.79 19.47 -5.89
C VAL A 245 -3.08 19.43 -4.39
N PRO A 246 -3.81 20.41 -3.82
CA PRO A 246 -4.22 20.38 -2.42
C PRO A 246 -5.02 19.12 -2.09
N ASN A 247 -4.64 18.43 -1.02
CA ASN A 247 -5.34 17.28 -0.47
C ASN A 247 -5.04 17.13 1.03
N ILE A 248 -6.04 17.23 1.89
CA ILE A 248 -5.86 17.19 3.35
C ILE A 248 -5.55 15.75 3.77
N ILE A 249 -4.31 15.46 4.17
CA ILE A 249 -3.85 14.10 4.49
C ILE A 249 -3.16 14.01 5.86
N ALA A 250 -3.54 14.88 6.81
CA ALA A 250 -2.90 15.03 8.11
C ALA A 250 -3.34 14.02 9.20
N GLY A 251 -4.24 13.08 8.88
CA GLY A 251 -4.87 12.16 9.84
C GLY A 251 -4.03 10.96 10.27
N GLN A 252 -2.78 10.85 9.81
CA GLN A 252 -1.96 9.62 9.89
C GLN A 252 -2.74 8.40 9.39
N GLY A 253 -2.43 7.19 9.84
CA GLY A 253 -3.27 6.01 9.62
C GLY A 253 -2.68 4.98 8.68
N GLN A 254 -3.55 4.14 8.12
CA GLN A 254 -3.16 2.84 7.57
C GLN A 254 -3.40 2.73 6.07
N TYR A 255 -2.47 2.10 5.37
CA TYR A 255 -2.58 1.76 3.96
C TYR A 255 -3.22 0.39 3.79
N HIS A 256 -4.24 0.33 2.95
CA HIS A 256 -4.99 -0.87 2.64
C HIS A 256 -4.87 -1.17 1.15
N PHE A 257 -4.46 -2.38 0.81
CA PHE A 257 -4.40 -2.89 -0.57
C PHE A 257 -5.25 -4.14 -0.68
N GLY A 258 -6.33 -4.09 -1.43
CA GLY A 258 -7.24 -5.22 -1.56
C GLY A 258 -8.61 -4.75 -1.97
N ILE A 259 -9.61 -5.60 -1.79
CA ILE A 259 -10.95 -5.33 -2.31
C ILE A 259 -11.85 -5.03 -1.13
N LEU A 260 -12.47 -3.84 -1.12
CA LEU A 260 -13.69 -3.56 -0.35
C LEU A 260 -14.82 -3.30 -1.33
N LYS A 261 -15.73 -4.27 -1.45
CA LYS A 261 -16.95 -4.17 -2.25
C LYS A 261 -18.10 -3.65 -1.39
N LYS A 262 -18.68 -2.52 -1.79
CA LYS A 262 -19.89 -1.97 -1.18
C LYS A 262 -21.14 -2.68 -1.71
N PRO A 263 -22.24 -2.75 -0.94
CA PRO A 263 -23.51 -3.23 -1.45
C PRO A 263 -24.12 -2.18 -2.38
N VAL A 264 -25.08 -2.60 -3.21
CA VAL A 264 -26.02 -1.64 -3.82
C VAL A 264 -27.16 -1.37 -2.85
N ASN A 265 -27.87 -0.25 -2.98
CA ASN A 265 -29.00 0.09 -2.10
C ASN A 265 -28.66 0.05 -0.61
N GLY A 266 -27.56 0.69 -0.19
CA GLY A 266 -26.95 0.56 1.15
C GLY A 266 -27.83 0.87 2.38
N GLY A 267 -29.09 1.26 2.22
CA GLY A 267 -30.02 1.48 3.33
C GLY A 267 -29.55 2.58 4.30
N ALA A 268 -29.95 2.46 5.56
CA ALA A 268 -29.59 3.42 6.62
C ALA A 268 -28.18 3.20 7.17
N ASP A 269 -27.72 1.95 7.24
CA ASP A 269 -26.37 1.57 7.62
C ASP A 269 -25.80 0.62 6.56
N ILE A 270 -24.96 1.18 5.68
CA ILE A 270 -24.33 0.47 4.58
C ILE A 270 -23.40 -0.65 5.03
N THR A 271 -22.90 -0.60 6.27
CA THR A 271 -22.07 -1.66 6.82
C THR A 271 -22.90 -2.90 7.18
N LYS A 272 -24.22 -2.74 7.37
CA LYS A 272 -25.15 -3.81 7.79
C LYS A 272 -26.26 -4.11 6.79
N SER A 273 -26.41 -3.29 5.76
CA SER A 273 -27.59 -3.31 4.87
C SER A 273 -27.18 -3.23 3.40
N GLY A 274 -28.16 -3.38 2.52
CA GLY A 274 -28.00 -3.33 1.08
C GLY A 274 -27.83 -4.70 0.44
N ASP A 275 -27.89 -4.72 -0.89
CA ASP A 275 -27.94 -5.94 -1.68
C ASP A 275 -26.53 -6.37 -2.10
N GLN A 276 -26.27 -7.67 -1.91
CA GLN A 276 -25.09 -8.36 -2.39
C GLN A 276 -25.53 -9.59 -3.18
N PRO A 277 -24.97 -9.86 -4.37
CA PRO A 277 -25.19 -11.12 -5.04
C PRO A 277 -24.62 -12.27 -4.19
N ALA A 278 -25.21 -13.46 -4.34
CA ALA A 278 -24.71 -14.69 -3.73
C ALA A 278 -23.80 -15.46 -4.70
N GLY A 279 -22.92 -16.30 -4.16
CA GLY A 279 -22.01 -17.14 -4.92
C GLY A 279 -20.91 -16.37 -5.63
N ILE A 280 -20.45 -15.24 -5.07
CA ILE A 280 -19.42 -14.43 -5.73
C ILE A 280 -18.04 -15.10 -5.66
N ASP A 281 -17.27 -14.94 -6.74
CA ASP A 281 -15.83 -15.21 -6.83
C ASP A 281 -15.21 -14.07 -7.62
N GLU A 282 -14.75 -13.04 -6.91
CA GLU A 282 -14.22 -11.81 -7.49
C GLU A 282 -12.77 -11.62 -7.03
N GLY A 283 -11.92 -11.07 -7.90
CA GLY A 283 -10.49 -11.00 -7.66
C GLY A 283 -9.82 -9.82 -8.34
N LEU A 284 -8.71 -9.39 -7.74
CA LEU A 284 -7.85 -8.36 -8.31
C LEU A 284 -6.39 -8.71 -8.08
N VAL A 285 -5.60 -8.61 -9.13
CA VAL A 285 -4.15 -8.84 -9.08
C VAL A 285 -3.46 -7.55 -8.64
N TYR A 286 -2.60 -7.66 -7.64
CA TYR A 286 -1.74 -6.62 -7.11
C TYR A 286 -0.28 -6.98 -7.32
N ALA A 287 0.55 -5.96 -7.44
CA ALA A 287 1.97 -6.08 -7.64
C ALA A 287 2.71 -4.79 -7.28
N GLY A 288 4.04 -4.82 -7.18
CA GLY A 288 4.83 -3.59 -7.03
C GLY A 288 4.45 -2.70 -5.83
N ILE A 289 3.94 -3.28 -4.73
CA ILE A 289 3.51 -2.51 -3.55
C ILE A 289 4.75 -2.15 -2.71
N PHE A 290 5.11 -0.88 -2.64
CA PHE A 290 6.15 -0.37 -1.73
C PHE A 290 5.96 1.13 -1.51
N GLN A 291 6.64 1.69 -0.51
CA GLN A 291 6.64 3.13 -0.30
C GLN A 291 8.06 3.64 -0.15
N GLU A 292 8.36 4.72 -0.85
CA GLU A 292 9.63 5.43 -0.77
C GLU A 292 9.55 6.57 0.24
N ASP A 293 10.65 6.78 0.96
CA ASP A 293 10.91 8.03 1.64
C ASP A 293 11.40 9.08 0.64
N SER A 294 10.50 10.00 0.29
CA SER A 294 10.71 11.00 -0.76
C SER A 294 11.01 12.39 -0.20
N ALA A 295 11.37 12.49 1.09
CA ALA A 295 11.69 13.77 1.74
C ALA A 295 12.82 14.55 1.06
N ASN A 296 13.74 13.87 0.38
CA ASN A 296 14.83 14.46 -0.40
C ASN A 296 14.49 14.65 -1.90
N GLY A 297 13.23 14.44 -2.29
CA GLY A 297 12.78 14.50 -3.68
C GLY A 297 13.03 13.22 -4.50
N CYS A 298 13.50 12.13 -3.88
CA CYS A 298 13.69 10.85 -4.57
C CYS A 298 12.34 10.22 -4.96
N ILE A 299 12.24 9.77 -6.21
CA ILE A 299 11.11 9.00 -6.74
C ILE A 299 11.61 8.05 -7.82
N SER A 300 11.22 6.78 -7.74
CA SER A 300 11.45 5.81 -8.82
C SER A 300 10.34 5.90 -9.86
N LEU A 301 10.68 6.14 -11.13
CA LEU A 301 9.70 6.12 -12.25
C LEU A 301 9.75 4.82 -13.07
N SER A 302 10.79 4.02 -12.82
CA SER A 302 11.06 2.70 -13.38
C SER A 302 11.94 1.93 -12.38
N PRO A 303 12.09 0.60 -12.51
CA PRO A 303 13.04 -0.18 -11.72
C PRO A 303 14.47 0.35 -11.73
#